data_AF-A0A561VGM8-F1
#
_entry.id   AF-A0A561VGM8-F1
#
_cell.length_a   1.000
_cell.length_b   1.000
_cell.length_c   1.000
_cell.angle_alpha   90.00
_cell.angle_beta   90.00
_cell.angle_gamma   90.00
#
_symmetry.space_group_name_H-M   'P 1'
#
loop_
_entity.id
_entity.type
_entity.pdbx_description
1 polymer ?
#
loop_
_entity_poly.entity_id
_entity_poly.type
_entity_poly.pdbx_seq_one_letter_code
_entity_poly.pdbx_strand_id
1 'polypeptide(L)'
;MREASTDPRQIQLWWAHWPRANVGLRTGVFMDVADVDSPEGWHGLRHLLGGDVPPGPQVRTGRGGRHLWFHPTGFGNRVRLLPGLDWRGAGGYVLAPPSRHATGTGYTWIRRPGPALPAGPPALLAMIAGPPPAPPAPLAHPDRYAEVALAAAVERVASAAVGCRNDTLNRAAFGLGRLVGAGLLDAAVVGRELTAAARYAGLAPGEIRGTIRSGMRAGARRPFDRPSGHAA
;
A
#
# COMPACT_ATOMS: atom_id res chain seq x y z
N MET A 1 3.65 -9.82 -1.78
CA MET A 1 4.57 -10.93 -1.44
C MET A 1 4.38 -11.27 0.03
N ARG A 2 3.76 -12.42 0.34
CA ARG A 2 3.51 -12.84 1.74
C ARG A 2 4.60 -13.76 2.31
N GLU A 3 5.46 -14.30 1.44
CA GLU A 3 6.46 -15.32 1.77
C GLU A 3 7.89 -14.86 1.41
N ALA A 4 8.32 -13.69 1.89
CA ALA A 4 9.74 -13.29 1.80
C ALA A 4 10.50 -13.84 3.00
N SER A 5 11.71 -14.38 2.79
CA SER A 5 12.55 -14.95 3.84
C SER A 5 13.98 -14.40 3.76
N THR A 6 14.60 -14.23 4.92
CA THR A 6 16.04 -13.98 5.07
C THR A 6 16.77 -15.20 5.64
N ASP A 7 16.07 -16.31 5.92
CA ASP A 7 16.68 -17.56 6.38
C ASP A 7 17.46 -18.21 5.22
N PRO A 8 18.78 -18.37 5.33
CA PRO A 8 19.59 -19.00 4.29
C PRO A 8 19.10 -20.41 3.91
N ARG A 9 18.55 -21.18 4.87
CA ARG A 9 18.06 -22.54 4.61
C ARG A 9 16.83 -22.51 3.72
N GLN A 10 15.87 -21.63 4.02
CA GLN A 10 14.67 -21.44 3.21
C GLN A 10 15.03 -20.98 1.79
N ILE A 11 15.97 -20.05 1.66
CA ILE A 11 16.43 -19.54 0.36
C ILE A 11 17.10 -20.65 -0.46
N GLN A 12 17.96 -21.46 0.17
CA GLN A 12 18.60 -22.61 -0.49
C GLN A 12 17.57 -23.65 -0.96
N LEU A 13 16.57 -23.96 -0.14
CA LEU A 13 15.47 -24.86 -0.52
C LEU A 13 14.69 -24.34 -1.73
N TRP A 14 14.39 -23.04 -1.76
CA TRP A 14 13.74 -22.43 -2.92
C TRP A 14 14.59 -22.54 -4.19
N TRP A 15 15.90 -22.30 -4.10
CA TRP A 15 16.79 -22.43 -5.26
C TRP A 15 16.95 -23.87 -5.75
N ALA A 16 16.96 -24.85 -4.84
CA ALA A 16 16.99 -26.25 -5.21
C ALA A 16 15.74 -26.67 -5.98
N HIS A 17 14.56 -26.16 -5.58
CA HIS A 17 13.30 -26.48 -6.23
C HIS A 17 13.07 -25.68 -7.53
N TRP A 18 13.46 -24.41 -7.58
CA TRP A 18 13.32 -23.55 -8.75
C TRP A 18 14.65 -22.86 -9.14
N PRO A 19 15.61 -23.59 -9.76
CA PRO A 19 16.94 -23.05 -10.05
C PRO A 19 16.96 -21.86 -11.01
N ARG A 20 15.89 -21.69 -11.80
CA ARG A 20 15.73 -20.62 -12.79
C ARG A 20 14.73 -19.53 -12.37
N ALA A 21 14.30 -19.53 -11.10
CA ALA A 21 13.38 -18.52 -10.60
C ALA A 21 13.99 -17.12 -10.62
N ASN A 22 13.12 -16.12 -10.77
CA ASN A 22 13.49 -14.72 -10.58
C ASN A 22 13.62 -14.39 -9.08
N VAL A 23 14.39 -13.34 -8.79
CA VAL A 23 14.65 -12.84 -7.45
C VAL A 23 13.75 -11.65 -7.16
N GLY A 24 12.78 -11.85 -6.27
CA GLY A 24 11.95 -10.79 -5.72
C GLY A 24 12.48 -10.31 -4.37
N LEU A 25 12.63 -8.99 -4.20
CA LEU A 25 13.01 -8.40 -2.92
C LEU A 25 11.88 -7.53 -2.38
N ARG A 26 11.50 -7.76 -1.13
CA ARG A 26 10.46 -6.99 -0.44
C ARG A 26 10.99 -5.61 -0.05
N THR A 27 10.29 -4.56 -0.45
CA THR A 27 10.62 -3.14 -0.14
C THR A 27 10.01 -2.70 1.20
N GLY A 28 10.52 -1.60 1.76
CA GLY A 28 10.13 -1.04 3.06
C GLY A 28 10.56 -1.84 4.28
N VAL A 29 11.57 -2.71 4.14
CA VAL A 29 12.20 -3.43 5.25
C VAL A 29 13.66 -2.99 5.39
N PHE A 30 14.48 -3.29 4.39
CA PHE A 30 15.90 -2.92 4.34
C PHE A 30 16.21 -1.88 3.27
N MET A 31 15.28 -1.67 2.34
CA MET A 31 15.44 -0.72 1.25
C MET A 31 14.07 -0.26 0.75
N ASP A 32 14.07 0.91 0.14
CA ASP A 32 13.02 1.38 -0.77
C ASP A 32 13.61 1.62 -2.16
N VAL A 33 12.76 1.65 -3.18
CA VAL A 33 13.20 1.79 -4.57
C VAL A 33 12.39 2.83 -5.31
N ALA A 34 13.08 3.77 -5.95
CA ALA A 34 12.52 4.54 -7.06
C ALA A 34 12.60 3.69 -8.33
N ASP A 35 11.45 3.34 -8.86
CA ASP A 35 11.26 2.44 -10.00
C ASP A 35 10.95 3.29 -11.24
N VAL A 36 11.96 3.50 -12.07
CA VAL A 36 11.90 4.34 -13.27
C VAL A 36 11.67 3.44 -14.47
N ASP A 37 10.48 3.51 -15.05
CA ASP A 37 10.06 2.58 -16.12
C ASP A 37 10.20 3.15 -17.53
N SER A 38 10.49 4.46 -17.67
CA SER A 38 10.57 5.11 -18.97
C SER A 38 11.68 6.18 -19.05
N PRO A 39 12.11 6.56 -20.26
CA PRO A 39 13.01 7.71 -20.45
C PRO A 39 12.43 9.02 -19.91
N GLU A 40 11.11 9.21 -20.02
CA GLU A 40 10.41 10.37 -19.47
C GLU A 40 10.51 10.39 -17.94
N GLY A 41 10.28 9.25 -17.27
CA GLY A 41 10.44 9.14 -15.83
C GLY A 41 11.87 9.38 -15.37
N TRP A 42 12.85 8.96 -16.17
CA TRP A 42 14.26 9.25 -15.90
C TRP A 42 14.56 10.74 -16.01
N HIS A 43 14.05 11.40 -17.05
CA HIS A 43 14.21 12.85 -17.21
C HIS A 43 13.53 13.62 -16.08
N GLY A 44 12.29 13.26 -15.75
CA GLY A 44 11.53 13.86 -14.66
C GLY A 44 12.21 13.70 -13.31
N LEU A 45 12.72 12.50 -13.00
CA LEU A 45 13.50 12.26 -11.79
C LEU A 45 14.76 13.12 -11.75
N ARG A 46 15.53 13.19 -12.84
CA ARG A 46 16.74 14.02 -12.88
C ARG A 46 16.40 15.50 -12.70
N HIS A 47 15.35 15.99 -13.35
CA HIS A 47 14.91 17.37 -13.20
C HIS A 47 14.52 17.67 -11.75
N LEU A 48 13.75 16.79 -11.10
CA LEU A 48 13.38 16.90 -9.69
C LEU A 48 14.60 16.99 -8.77
N LEU A 49 15.69 16.30 -9.14
CA LEU A 49 16.93 16.23 -8.36
C LEU A 49 17.97 17.26 -8.79
N GLY A 50 17.62 18.27 -9.61
CA GLY A 50 18.57 19.30 -10.04
C GLY A 50 19.66 18.80 -10.99
N GLY A 51 19.42 17.67 -11.68
CA GLY A 51 20.37 17.05 -12.62
C GLY A 51 21.21 15.93 -12.00
N ASP A 52 21.28 15.88 -10.66
CA ASP A 52 22.06 14.90 -9.91
C ASP A 52 21.44 13.51 -9.97
N VAL A 53 22.31 12.52 -10.17
CA VAL A 53 21.93 11.11 -10.08
C VAL A 53 22.29 10.62 -8.69
N PRO A 54 21.33 10.16 -7.88
CA PRO A 54 21.62 9.68 -6.54
C PRO A 54 22.74 8.63 -6.54
N PRO A 55 23.67 8.72 -5.57
CA PRO A 55 24.67 7.68 -5.36
C PRO A 55 23.98 6.36 -4.97
N GLY A 56 24.74 5.27 -4.86
CA GLY A 56 24.20 3.99 -4.39
C GLY A 56 23.74 3.03 -5.50
N PRO A 57 23.16 1.88 -5.10
CA PRO A 57 22.88 0.79 -6.01
C PRO A 57 21.86 1.17 -7.07
N GLN A 58 22.14 0.76 -8.31
CA GLN A 58 21.28 1.00 -9.45
C GLN A 58 21.17 -0.26 -10.29
N VAL A 59 19.95 -0.59 -10.70
CA VAL A 59 19.66 -1.75 -11.56
C VAL A 59 19.04 -1.26 -12.84
N ARG A 60 19.52 -1.76 -13.99
CA ARG A 60 18.82 -1.63 -15.26
C ARG A 60 17.73 -2.69 -15.31
N THR A 61 16.48 -2.29 -15.57
CA THR A 61 15.35 -3.20 -15.67
C THR A 61 15.27 -3.83 -17.06
N GLY A 62 14.53 -4.94 -17.19
CA GLY A 62 14.42 -5.64 -18.47
C GLY A 62 13.76 -4.81 -19.58
N ARG A 63 12.96 -3.78 -19.25
CA ARG A 63 12.34 -2.88 -20.23
C ARG A 63 13.20 -1.66 -20.57
N GLY A 64 14.43 -1.59 -20.06
CA GLY A 64 15.33 -0.45 -20.27
C GLY A 64 15.20 0.66 -19.23
N GLY A 65 14.33 0.51 -18.24
CA GLY A 65 14.20 1.38 -17.09
C GLY A 65 15.32 1.21 -16.05
N ARG A 66 15.14 1.81 -14.88
CA ARG A 66 16.14 1.82 -13.80
C ARG A 66 15.49 1.76 -12.42
N HIS A 67 16.02 0.92 -11.54
CA HIS A 67 15.77 1.02 -10.10
C HIS A 67 16.90 1.83 -9.45
N LEU A 68 16.54 2.77 -8.56
CA LEU A 68 17.46 3.46 -7.65
C LEU A 68 17.09 3.09 -6.22
N TRP A 69 18.07 2.65 -5.44
CA TRP A 69 17.84 1.99 -4.16
C TRP A 69 18.26 2.89 -3.00
N PHE A 70 17.40 3.02 -2.02
CA PHE A 70 17.55 3.94 -0.88
C PHE A 70 17.32 3.21 0.44
N HIS A 71 17.82 3.80 1.52
CA HIS A 71 17.46 3.42 2.88
C HIS A 71 15.93 3.47 3.05
N PRO A 72 15.30 2.53 3.77
CA PRO A 72 13.86 2.51 3.96
C PRO A 72 13.40 3.78 4.67
N THR A 73 12.32 4.36 4.14
CA THR A 73 11.76 5.66 4.56
C THR A 73 10.56 5.50 5.48
N GLY A 74 9.96 4.30 5.53
CA GLY A 74 8.69 4.04 6.22
C GLY A 74 7.45 4.40 5.41
N PHE A 75 7.59 5.09 4.27
CA PHE A 75 6.47 5.34 3.38
C PHE A 75 6.03 4.06 2.65
N GLY A 76 4.73 3.92 2.41
CA GLY A 76 4.18 2.85 1.56
C GLY A 76 4.44 3.08 0.07
N ASN A 77 3.98 2.15 -0.76
CA ASN A 77 4.05 2.32 -2.22
C ASN A 77 3.34 3.61 -2.69
N ARG A 78 3.91 4.24 -3.71
CA ARG A 78 3.27 5.30 -4.51
C ARG A 78 3.41 4.92 -5.98
N VAL A 79 2.32 4.97 -6.71
CA VAL A 79 2.34 4.78 -8.16
C VAL A 79 2.20 6.13 -8.83
N ARG A 80 2.86 6.31 -9.98
CA ARG A 80 2.79 7.53 -10.80
C ARG A 80 3.15 8.78 -10.00
N LEU A 81 4.27 8.77 -9.28
CA LEU A 81 4.82 9.99 -8.66
C LEU A 81 5.14 11.03 -9.73
N LEU A 82 5.72 10.56 -10.84
CA LEU A 82 5.85 11.26 -12.11
C LEU A 82 5.48 10.29 -13.23
N PRO A 83 5.22 10.75 -14.46
CA PRO A 83 5.12 9.87 -15.62
C PRO A 83 6.33 8.93 -15.69
N GLY A 84 6.09 7.61 -15.60
CA GLY A 84 7.17 6.60 -15.64
C GLY A 84 8.05 6.52 -14.38
N LEU A 85 7.60 7.04 -13.24
CA LEU A 85 8.28 6.92 -11.94
C LEU A 85 7.31 6.44 -10.86
N ASP A 86 7.60 5.28 -10.30
CA ASP A 86 6.94 4.72 -9.13
C ASP A 86 7.87 4.73 -7.91
N TRP A 87 7.29 4.72 -6.71
CA TRP A 87 7.99 4.44 -5.46
C TRP A 87 7.53 3.12 -4.87
N ARG A 88 8.49 2.23 -4.65
CA ARG A 88 8.30 0.92 -4.03
C ARG A 88 8.81 1.00 -2.59
N GLY A 89 7.88 1.22 -1.68
CA GLY A 89 8.12 1.36 -0.25
C GLY A 89 7.54 0.20 0.55
N ALA A 90 7.07 0.45 1.77
CA ALA A 90 6.42 -0.56 2.60
C ALA A 90 5.24 -1.25 1.89
N GLY A 91 5.26 -2.59 1.91
CA GLY A 91 4.25 -3.44 1.27
C GLY A 91 4.50 -3.74 -0.21
N GLY A 92 5.53 -3.16 -0.82
CA GLY A 92 5.98 -3.45 -2.19
C GLY A 92 7.01 -4.58 -2.30
N TYR A 93 7.42 -4.82 -3.54
CA TYR A 93 8.58 -5.62 -3.89
C TYR A 93 9.12 -5.17 -5.25
N VAL A 94 10.37 -5.51 -5.54
CA VAL A 94 11.02 -5.30 -6.84
C VAL A 94 11.71 -6.58 -7.32
N LEU A 95 11.97 -6.68 -8.62
CA LEU A 95 12.87 -7.70 -9.15
C LEU A 95 14.33 -7.22 -9.08
N ALA A 96 15.22 -8.13 -8.67
CA ALA A 96 16.65 -7.86 -8.56
C ALA A 96 17.46 -8.69 -9.57
N PRO A 97 18.67 -8.25 -9.96
CA PRO A 97 19.59 -9.08 -10.70
C PRO A 97 19.85 -10.41 -9.96
N PRO A 98 19.98 -11.55 -10.67
CA PRO A 98 20.06 -11.70 -12.12
C PRO A 98 18.73 -12.05 -12.82
N SER A 99 17.57 -11.60 -12.28
CA SER A 99 16.24 -11.92 -12.83
C SER A 99 16.11 -11.65 -14.34
N ARG A 100 15.24 -12.40 -15.02
CA ARG A 100 14.92 -12.26 -16.44
C ARG A 100 13.53 -11.68 -16.62
N HIS A 101 13.41 -10.71 -17.52
CA HIS A 101 12.14 -10.19 -18.00
C HIS A 101 11.58 -11.10 -19.09
N ALA A 102 10.25 -11.07 -19.29
CA ALA A 102 9.55 -11.92 -20.26
C ALA A 102 10.07 -11.76 -21.71
N THR A 103 10.62 -10.58 -22.05
CA THR A 103 11.21 -10.28 -23.37
C THR A 103 12.63 -10.82 -23.54
N GLY A 104 13.16 -11.60 -22.60
CA GLY A 104 14.49 -12.21 -22.66
C GLY A 104 15.64 -11.33 -22.13
N THR A 105 15.41 -10.03 -21.95
CA THR A 105 16.35 -9.09 -21.33
C THR A 105 16.38 -9.25 -19.81
N GLY A 106 17.56 -9.06 -19.20
CA GLY A 106 17.77 -9.29 -17.77
C GLY A 106 17.84 -8.01 -16.94
N TYR A 107 17.51 -8.14 -15.66
CA TYR A 107 17.85 -7.15 -14.64
C TYR A 107 19.36 -7.21 -14.39
N THR A 108 20.06 -6.09 -14.57
CA THR A 108 21.52 -6.04 -14.44
C THR A 108 21.96 -4.87 -13.55
N TRP A 109 23.00 -5.07 -12.75
CA TRP A 109 23.57 -3.98 -11.94
C TRP A 109 24.22 -2.94 -12.85
N ILE A 110 23.78 -1.70 -12.76
CA ILE A 110 24.52 -0.52 -13.24
C ILE A 110 25.56 -0.14 -12.18
N ARG A 111 25.15 -0.14 -10.92
CA ARG A 111 26.01 0.05 -9.76
C ARG A 111 25.62 -0.97 -8.69
N ARG A 112 26.57 -1.77 -8.24
CA ARG A 112 26.33 -2.78 -7.20
C ARG A 112 26.11 -2.13 -5.83
N PRO A 113 25.43 -2.82 -4.89
CA PRO A 113 25.30 -2.34 -3.53
C PRO A 113 26.67 -2.19 -2.85
N GLY A 114 26.83 -1.07 -2.14
CA GLY A 114 27.94 -0.85 -1.21
C GLY A 114 27.56 -1.27 0.22
N PRO A 115 28.36 -0.90 1.23
CA PRO A 115 28.10 -1.28 2.63
C PRO A 115 26.85 -0.60 3.21
N ALA A 116 26.44 0.54 2.66
CA ALA A 116 25.27 1.29 3.09
C ALA A 116 24.47 1.80 1.90
N LEU A 117 23.16 1.93 2.11
CA LEU A 117 22.26 2.58 1.16
C LEU A 117 22.19 4.08 1.42
N PRO A 118 22.11 4.91 0.36
CA PRO A 118 21.92 6.35 0.51
C PRO A 118 20.54 6.64 1.11
N ALA A 119 20.43 7.78 1.80
CA ALA A 119 19.12 8.33 2.14
C ALA A 119 18.37 8.74 0.85
N GLY A 120 17.02 8.73 0.91
CA GLY A 120 16.20 9.25 -0.18
C GLY A 120 16.42 10.76 -0.36
N PRO A 121 16.54 11.27 -1.61
CA PRO A 121 16.71 12.69 -1.84
C PRO A 121 15.52 13.51 -1.30
N PRO A 122 15.74 14.66 -0.63
CA PRO A 122 14.66 15.43 0.00
C PRO A 122 13.51 15.79 -0.93
N ALA A 123 13.81 16.20 -2.18
CA ALA A 123 12.79 16.54 -3.16
C ALA A 123 11.89 15.34 -3.53
N LEU A 124 12.47 14.15 -3.66
CA LEU A 124 11.71 12.92 -3.90
C LEU A 124 10.88 12.53 -2.66
N LEU A 125 11.44 12.64 -1.46
CA LEU A 125 10.72 12.37 -0.20
C LEU A 125 9.54 13.31 0.00
N ALA A 126 9.69 14.60 -0.32
CA ALA A 126 8.61 15.58 -0.27
C ALA A 126 7.46 15.20 -1.23
N MET A 127 7.78 14.74 -2.44
CA MET A 127 6.76 14.24 -3.37
C MET A 127 6.03 12.99 -2.84
N ILE A 128 6.75 12.07 -2.20
CA ILE A 128 6.17 10.85 -1.62
C ILE A 128 5.23 11.16 -0.45
N ALA A 129 5.64 12.11 0.40
CA ALA A 129 4.85 12.58 1.51
C ALA A 129 3.54 13.25 1.03
N GLY A 130 3.62 13.97 -0.09
CA GLY A 130 2.51 14.78 -0.60
C GLY A 130 2.27 16.03 0.28
N PRO A 131 1.31 16.88 -0.11
CA PRO A 131 0.89 17.98 0.75
C PRO A 131 0.38 17.42 2.09
N PRO A 132 0.59 18.12 3.21
CA PRO A 132 -0.04 17.73 4.46
C PRO A 132 -1.55 17.63 4.23
N PRO A 133 -2.22 16.60 4.80
CA PRO A 133 -3.67 16.49 4.67
C PRO A 133 -4.29 17.78 5.18
N ALA A 134 -5.20 18.35 4.39
CA ALA A 134 -5.99 19.49 4.85
C ALA A 134 -6.64 19.10 6.19
N PRO A 135 -6.66 20.00 7.19
CA PRO A 135 -7.36 19.72 8.42
C PRO A 135 -8.80 19.33 8.08
N PRO A 136 -9.34 18.24 8.66
CA PRO A 136 -10.69 17.82 8.38
C PRO A 136 -11.63 18.99 8.67
N ALA A 137 -12.42 19.38 7.67
CA ALA A 137 -13.46 20.37 7.89
C ALA A 137 -14.45 19.84 8.94
N PRO A 138 -14.95 20.69 9.86
CA PRO A 138 -15.98 20.28 10.79
C PRO A 138 -17.18 19.69 10.03
N LEU A 139 -17.54 18.45 10.33
CA LEU A 139 -18.79 17.87 9.84
C LEU A 139 -19.97 18.61 10.46
N ALA A 140 -20.74 19.32 9.64
CA ALA A 140 -21.91 20.07 10.08
C ALA A 140 -23.02 19.15 10.68
N HIS A 141 -23.16 17.93 10.16
CA HIS A 141 -24.17 16.96 10.61
C HIS A 141 -23.58 15.54 10.69
N PRO A 142 -22.94 15.18 11.82
CA PRO A 142 -22.29 13.88 12.00
C PRO A 142 -23.23 12.66 11.85
N ASP A 143 -24.49 12.78 12.26
CA ASP A 143 -25.46 11.67 12.18
C ASP A 143 -25.86 11.35 10.73
N ARG A 144 -26.20 12.39 9.95
CA ARG A 144 -26.47 12.23 8.51
C ARG A 144 -25.26 11.69 7.76
N TYR A 145 -24.05 12.14 8.13
CA TYR A 145 -22.83 11.59 7.58
C TYR A 145 -22.70 10.10 7.89
N ALA A 146 -22.98 9.69 9.12
CA ALA A 146 -22.88 8.31 9.54
C ALA A 146 -23.86 7.38 8.80
N GLU A 147 -25.10 7.83 8.60
CA GLU A 147 -26.11 7.13 7.79
C GLU A 147 -25.66 6.94 6.34
N VAL A 148 -25.20 8.02 5.70
CA VAL A 148 -24.69 7.98 4.32
C VAL A 148 -23.45 7.10 4.22
N ALA A 149 -22.55 7.16 5.20
CA ALA A 149 -21.35 6.33 5.25
C ALA A 149 -21.68 4.85 5.39
N LEU A 150 -22.68 4.49 6.21
CA LEU A 150 -23.21 3.14 6.33
C LEU A 150 -23.77 2.65 4.99
N ALA A 151 -24.69 3.40 4.39
CA ALA A 151 -25.30 3.04 3.12
C ALA A 151 -24.25 2.83 2.01
N ALA A 152 -23.31 3.77 1.87
CA ALA A 152 -22.24 3.67 0.87
C ALA A 152 -21.28 2.49 1.13
N ALA A 153 -21.02 2.15 2.39
CA ALA A 153 -20.19 1.00 2.74
C ALA A 153 -20.87 -0.33 2.43
N VAL A 154 -22.17 -0.44 2.72
CA VAL A 154 -23.01 -1.59 2.39
C VAL A 154 -22.99 -1.83 0.87
N GLU A 155 -23.25 -0.79 0.08
CA GLU A 155 -23.24 -0.88 -1.39
C GLU A 155 -21.88 -1.32 -1.94
N ARG A 156 -20.78 -0.74 -1.43
CA ARG A 156 -19.41 -1.15 -1.84
C ARG A 156 -19.11 -2.62 -1.52
N VAL A 157 -19.61 -3.13 -0.39
CA VAL A 157 -19.42 -4.54 -0.02
C VAL A 157 -20.27 -5.43 -0.92
N ALA A 158 -21.53 -5.08 -1.15
CA ALA A 158 -22.46 -5.86 -1.98
C ALA A 158 -21.98 -5.98 -3.44
N SER A 159 -21.39 -4.91 -3.99
CA SER A 159 -20.88 -4.84 -5.38
C SER A 159 -19.42 -5.30 -5.53
N ALA A 160 -18.77 -5.80 -4.48
CA ALA A 160 -17.36 -6.15 -4.53
C ALA A 160 -17.05 -7.33 -5.47
N ALA A 161 -16.13 -7.11 -6.42
CA ALA A 161 -15.67 -8.13 -7.37
C ALA A 161 -14.94 -9.30 -6.67
N VAL A 162 -15.04 -10.50 -7.27
CA VAL A 162 -14.32 -11.70 -6.80
C VAL A 162 -12.84 -11.38 -6.62
N GLY A 163 -12.27 -11.77 -5.48
CA GLY A 163 -10.85 -11.54 -5.15
C GLY A 163 -10.58 -10.33 -4.24
N CYS A 164 -11.45 -9.32 -4.18
CA CYS A 164 -11.28 -8.16 -3.26
C CYS A 164 -12.37 -8.05 -2.18
N ARG A 165 -13.35 -8.96 -2.19
CA ARG A 165 -14.53 -9.00 -1.31
C ARG A 165 -14.20 -8.88 0.18
N ASN A 166 -13.34 -9.76 0.70
CA ASN A 166 -13.00 -9.77 2.12
C ASN A 166 -12.19 -8.53 2.53
N ASP A 167 -11.30 -8.04 1.67
CA ASP A 167 -10.55 -6.81 1.93
C ASP A 167 -11.46 -5.58 1.94
N THR A 168 -12.48 -5.54 1.06
CA THR A 168 -13.51 -4.50 1.05
C THR A 168 -14.39 -4.58 2.29
N LEU A 169 -14.81 -5.77 2.71
CA LEU A 169 -15.54 -6.00 3.96
C LEU A 169 -14.73 -5.54 5.18
N ASN A 170 -13.45 -5.90 5.25
CA ASN A 170 -12.59 -5.54 6.37
C ASN A 170 -12.42 -4.01 6.49
N ARG A 171 -12.18 -3.33 5.37
CA ARG A 171 -12.06 -1.86 5.33
C ARG A 171 -13.38 -1.18 5.71
N ALA A 172 -14.51 -1.70 5.23
CA ALA A 172 -15.83 -1.20 5.59
C ALA A 172 -16.09 -1.38 7.10
N ALA A 173 -15.84 -2.57 7.64
CA ALA A 173 -16.01 -2.86 9.07
C ALA A 173 -15.10 -1.99 9.95
N PHE A 174 -13.86 -1.75 9.54
CA PHE A 174 -12.96 -0.82 10.23
C PHE A 174 -13.50 0.61 10.22
N GLY A 175 -13.86 1.14 9.04
CA GLY A 175 -14.35 2.51 8.89
C GLY A 175 -15.62 2.77 9.69
N LEU A 176 -16.63 1.91 9.54
CA LEU A 176 -17.88 2.00 10.31
C LEU A 176 -17.66 1.74 11.80
N GLY A 177 -16.69 0.88 12.16
CA GLY A 177 -16.30 0.67 13.55
C GLY A 177 -15.81 1.95 14.24
N ARG A 178 -15.18 2.88 13.51
CA ARG A 178 -14.78 4.19 14.06
C ARG A 178 -16.01 5.04 14.42
N LEU A 179 -17.04 5.00 13.60
CA LEU A 179 -18.31 5.71 13.84
C LEU A 179 -19.09 5.09 15.00
N VAL A 180 -19.06 3.75 15.13
CA VAL A 180 -19.59 3.04 16.31
C VAL A 180 -18.83 3.45 17.57
N GLY A 181 -17.50 3.47 17.54
CA GLY A 181 -16.68 3.91 18.68
C GLY A 181 -16.91 5.38 19.06
N ALA A 182 -17.34 6.19 18.09
CA ALA A 182 -17.78 7.55 18.30
C ALA A 182 -19.26 7.67 18.66
N GLY A 183 -20.02 6.58 18.86
CA GLY A 183 -21.44 6.59 19.22
C GLY A 183 -22.39 7.15 18.15
N LEU A 184 -21.97 7.20 16.88
CA LEU A 184 -22.77 7.71 15.76
C LEU A 184 -23.52 6.59 15.01
N LEU A 185 -23.12 5.34 15.21
CA LEU A 185 -23.79 4.16 14.65
C LEU A 185 -23.92 3.08 15.71
N ASP A 186 -25.00 2.32 15.63
CA ASP A 186 -25.21 1.13 16.44
C ASP A 186 -24.42 -0.06 15.87
N ALA A 187 -23.67 -0.74 16.74
CA ALA A 187 -22.80 -1.85 16.35
C ALA A 187 -23.58 -3.06 15.79
N ALA A 188 -24.79 -3.32 16.30
CA ALA A 188 -25.64 -4.41 15.86
C ALA A 188 -26.24 -4.11 14.48
N VAL A 189 -26.64 -2.86 14.23
CA VAL A 189 -27.06 -2.39 12.89
C VAL A 189 -25.93 -2.57 11.89
N VAL A 190 -24.75 -2.01 12.15
CA VAL A 190 -23.59 -2.14 11.25
C VAL A 190 -23.25 -3.61 10.97
N GLY A 191 -23.21 -4.44 12.02
CA GLY A 191 -22.92 -5.86 11.88
C GLY A 191 -23.94 -6.61 11.02
N ARG A 192 -25.23 -6.30 11.16
CA ARG A 192 -26.30 -6.89 10.37
C ARG A 192 -26.21 -6.49 8.90
N GLU A 193 -26.09 -5.19 8.62
CA GLU A 193 -26.06 -4.68 7.24
C GLU A 193 -24.82 -5.18 6.47
N LEU A 194 -23.64 -5.14 7.09
CA LEU A 194 -22.43 -5.69 6.47
C LEU A 194 -22.49 -7.20 6.26
N THR A 195 -23.15 -7.94 7.17
CA THR A 195 -23.36 -9.38 7.00
C THR A 195 -24.26 -9.67 5.80
N ALA A 196 -25.33 -8.92 5.62
CA ALA A 196 -26.24 -9.05 4.48
C ALA A 196 -25.51 -8.74 3.17
N ALA A 197 -24.81 -7.61 3.09
CA ALA A 197 -24.04 -7.21 1.92
C ALA A 197 -22.95 -8.24 1.55
N ALA A 198 -22.21 -8.73 2.55
CA ALA A 198 -21.15 -9.71 2.32
C ALA A 198 -21.71 -11.06 1.84
N ARG A 199 -22.88 -11.48 2.32
CA ARG A 199 -23.58 -12.67 1.82
C ARG A 199 -24.02 -12.49 0.38
N TYR A 200 -24.58 -11.32 0.04
CA TYR A 200 -24.96 -11.00 -1.33
C TYR A 200 -23.76 -11.03 -2.28
N ALA A 201 -22.62 -10.51 -1.84
CA ALA A 201 -21.36 -10.62 -2.54
C ALA A 201 -20.77 -12.05 -2.56
N GLY A 202 -21.37 -13.04 -1.88
CA GLY A 202 -20.96 -14.44 -1.93
C GLY A 202 -19.75 -14.81 -1.04
N LEU A 203 -19.52 -14.13 0.09
CA LEU A 203 -18.54 -14.59 1.08
C LEU A 203 -19.11 -15.72 1.96
N ALA A 204 -18.23 -16.57 2.50
CA ALA A 204 -18.62 -17.65 3.39
C ALA A 204 -19.01 -17.14 4.81
N PRO A 205 -20.05 -17.71 5.47
CA PRO A 205 -20.54 -17.20 6.75
C PRO A 205 -19.53 -17.15 7.91
N GLY A 206 -18.52 -18.04 7.92
CA GLY A 206 -17.46 -18.05 8.92
C GLY A 206 -16.47 -16.89 8.76
N GLU A 207 -16.10 -16.60 7.52
CA GLU A 207 -15.19 -15.51 7.14
C GLU A 207 -15.82 -14.15 7.44
N ILE A 208 -17.11 -13.97 7.12
CA ILE A 208 -17.84 -12.71 7.33
C ILE A 208 -17.81 -12.28 8.80
N ARG A 209 -18.17 -13.18 9.72
CA ARG A 209 -18.28 -12.85 11.15
C ARG A 209 -16.93 -12.48 11.76
N GLY A 210 -15.87 -13.20 11.40
CA GLY A 210 -14.51 -12.93 11.87
C GLY A 210 -14.00 -11.57 11.38
N THR A 211 -14.17 -11.29 10.09
CA THR A 211 -13.74 -10.03 9.46
C THR A 211 -14.49 -8.82 10.01
N ILE A 212 -15.82 -8.90 10.14
CA ILE A 212 -16.63 -7.79 10.70
C ILE A 212 -16.23 -7.51 12.15
N ARG A 213 -16.14 -8.55 13.00
CA ARG A 213 -15.81 -8.39 14.42
C ARG A 213 -14.44 -7.75 14.63
N SER A 214 -13.43 -8.27 13.93
CA SER A 214 -12.06 -7.77 14.04
C SER A 214 -11.93 -6.34 13.53
N GLY A 215 -12.53 -6.03 12.37
CA GLY A 215 -12.57 -4.69 11.78
C GLY A 215 -13.26 -3.69 12.69
N MET A 216 -14.50 -3.98 13.14
CA MET A 216 -15.25 -3.08 14.01
C MET A 216 -14.53 -2.82 15.34
N ARG A 217 -13.94 -3.84 15.97
CA ARG A 217 -13.17 -3.68 17.22
C ARG A 217 -11.91 -2.83 17.02
N ALA A 218 -11.24 -2.96 15.87
CA ALA A 218 -10.08 -2.13 15.55
C ALA A 218 -10.49 -0.67 15.29
N GLY A 219 -11.60 -0.47 14.56
CA GLY A 219 -12.17 0.86 14.30
C GLY A 219 -12.65 1.55 15.57
N ALA A 220 -13.37 0.86 16.44
CA ALA A 220 -13.91 1.43 17.69
C ALA A 220 -12.82 1.89 18.66
N ARG A 221 -11.62 1.28 18.59
CA ARG A 221 -10.43 1.73 19.34
C ARG A 221 -9.73 2.96 18.75
N ARG A 222 -10.20 3.43 17.59
CA ARG A 222 -9.78 4.67 16.93
C ARG A 222 -11.01 5.47 16.50
N PRO A 223 -11.80 5.99 17.47
CA PRO A 223 -13.08 6.62 17.20
C PRO A 223 -13.00 7.70 16.12
N PHE A 224 -14.12 7.95 15.46
CA PHE A 224 -14.26 9.10 14.59
C PHE A 224 -14.25 10.39 15.41
N ASP A 225 -13.40 11.36 15.04
CA ASP A 225 -13.31 12.63 15.74
C ASP A 225 -14.56 13.46 15.46
N ARG A 226 -15.41 13.63 16.47
CA ARG A 226 -16.53 14.57 16.40
C ARG A 226 -15.94 15.99 16.46
N PRO A 227 -16.32 16.90 15.55
CA PRO A 227 -16.01 18.31 15.75
C PRO A 227 -16.65 18.74 17.07
N SER A 228 -15.86 19.35 17.96
CA SER A 228 -16.37 19.91 19.21
C SER A 228 -17.41 20.98 18.87
N GLY A 229 -18.69 20.65 19.05
CA GLY A 229 -19.74 21.66 19.00
C GLY A 229 -19.45 22.69 20.09
N HIS A 230 -19.38 23.97 19.73
CA HIS A 230 -19.50 25.03 20.72
C HIS A 230 -20.86 24.84 21.39
N ALA A 231 -20.83 24.47 22.68
CA ALA A 231 -22.02 24.56 23.52
C ALA A 231 -22.41 26.03 23.57
N ALA A 232 -23.60 26.33 23.06
CA ALA A 232 -24.29 27.59 23.30
C ALA A 232 -24.80 27.63 24.75
#